data_AF-A0A7R6D922-F1
#
_entry.id   AF-A0A7R6D922-F1
#
_cell.length_a   1.000
_cell.length_b   1.000
_cell.length_c   1.000
_cell.angle_alpha   90.00
_cell.angle_beta   90.00
_cell.angle_gamma   90.00
#
_symmetry.space_group_name_H-M   'P 1'
#
loop_
_entity.id
_entity.type
_entity.pdbx_description
1 polymer ?
#
loop_
_entity_poly.entity_id
_entity_poly.type
_entity_poly.pdbx_seq_one_letter_code
_entity_poly.pdbx_strand_id
1 'polypeptide(L)'
;MMIMLLFSFLFVFIMFLLVMILETKKKNYFSSNTSIECGFEIKMFSRPFMSIRFFMISLLFIIFDLESIFLFSSGNIFLIQNSMHYNIMMILFLLLLLLSIFLEWKNKFLEWY
;
A
#
# COMPACT_ATOMS: atom_id res chain seq x y z
N MET A 1 12.64 23.74 -2.15
CA MET A 1 11.91 22.45 -2.11
C MET A 1 11.19 22.15 -3.43
N MET A 2 10.34 23.05 -3.93
CA MET A 2 9.60 22.85 -5.18
C MET A 2 10.49 22.63 -6.42
N ILE A 3 11.62 23.36 -6.52
CA ILE A 3 12.60 23.19 -7.61
C ILE A 3 13.24 21.80 -7.57
N MET A 4 13.55 21.27 -6.39
CA MET A 4 14.17 19.94 -6.23
C MET A 4 13.21 18.81 -6.65
N LEU A 5 11.91 18.97 -6.36
CA LEU A 5 10.87 18.04 -6.81
C LEU A 5 10.69 18.07 -8.33
N LEU A 6 10.71 19.26 -8.94
CA LEU A 6 10.64 19.38 -10.40
C LEU A 6 11.82 18.69 -11.09
N PHE A 7 13.03 18.83 -10.53
CA PHE A 7 14.22 18.14 -11.04
C PHE A 7 14.12 16.61 -10.94
N SER A 8 13.60 16.07 -9.84
CA SER A 8 13.47 14.60 -9.70
C SER A 8 12.45 14.02 -10.68
N PHE A 9 11.30 14.66 -10.88
CA PHE A 9 10.32 14.24 -11.88
C PHE A 9 10.87 14.32 -13.30
N LEU A 10 11.57 15.41 -13.65
CA LEU A 10 12.22 15.55 -14.95
C LEU A 10 13.26 14.45 -15.19
N PHE A 11 14.06 14.11 -14.18
CA PHE A 11 15.07 13.07 -14.29
C PHE A 11 14.44 11.70 -14.60
N VAL A 12 13.39 11.31 -13.87
CA VAL A 12 12.67 10.06 -14.12
C VAL A 12 12.05 10.06 -15.52
N PHE A 13 11.47 11.18 -15.95
CA PHE A 13 10.86 11.31 -17.27
C PHE A 13 11.88 11.19 -18.41
N ILE A 14 13.05 11.82 -18.28
CA ILE A 14 14.15 11.71 -19.25
C ILE A 14 14.66 10.28 -19.33
N MET A 15 14.83 9.60 -18.19
CA MET A 15 15.25 8.19 -18.17
C MET A 15 14.23 7.27 -18.85
N PHE A 16 12.93 7.51 -18.63
CA PHE A 16 11.87 6.78 -19.32
C PHE A 16 11.91 7.00 -20.84
N LEU A 17 12.09 8.24 -21.31
CA LEU A 17 12.22 8.54 -22.74
C LEU A 17 13.46 7.89 -23.35
N LEU A 18 14.60 7.91 -22.64
CA LEU A 18 15.83 7.26 -23.09
C LEU A 18 15.63 5.75 -23.29
N VAL A 19 14.98 5.07 -22.34
CA VAL A 19 14.64 3.64 -22.47
C VAL A 19 13.75 3.39 -23.68
N MET A 20 12.69 4.17 -23.85
CA MET A 20 11.78 4.04 -24.99
C MET A 20 12.50 4.21 -26.33
N ILE A 21 13.38 5.21 -26.47
CA ILE A 21 14.16 5.44 -27.68
C ILE A 21 15.13 4.28 -27.94
N LEU A 22 15.81 3.78 -26.90
CA LEU A 22 16.75 2.66 -27.01
C LEU A 22 16.04 1.34 -27.39
N GLU A 23 14.84 1.10 -26.88
CA GLU A 23 14.06 -0.12 -27.15
C GLU A 23 13.53 -0.20 -28.59
N THR A 24 13.27 0.93 -29.25
CA THR A 24 12.80 0.93 -30.66
C THR A 24 13.77 0.22 -31.62
N LYS A 25 15.04 0.06 -31.26
CA LYS A 25 16.07 -0.59 -32.09
C LYS A 25 16.05 -2.13 -32.04
N LYS A 26 15.25 -2.76 -31.17
CA LYS A 26 15.22 -4.23 -30.97
C LYS A 26 13.97 -4.94 -31.50
N LYS A 27 13.06 -4.26 -32.21
CA LYS A 27 11.71 -4.75 -32.58
C LYS A 27 11.63 -5.77 -33.75
N ASN A 28 12.64 -6.61 -33.99
CA ASN A 28 12.60 -7.61 -35.07
C ASN A 28 12.62 -9.08 -34.59
N TYR A 29 12.01 -9.39 -33.44
CA TYR A 29 11.75 -10.78 -33.07
C TYR A 29 10.28 -10.97 -32.73
N PHE A 30 9.56 -11.57 -33.67
CA PHE A 30 8.12 -11.88 -33.64
C PHE A 30 7.69 -12.80 -32.48
N SER A 31 8.63 -13.24 -31.62
CA SER A 31 8.41 -14.12 -30.48
C SER A 31 8.42 -13.43 -29.11
N SER A 32 8.57 -12.10 -29.04
CA SER A 32 8.71 -11.38 -27.75
C SER A 32 7.40 -11.03 -27.05
N ASN A 33 6.24 -11.23 -27.69
CA ASN A 33 4.93 -10.89 -27.12
C ASN A 33 4.20 -12.11 -26.52
N THR A 34 4.84 -13.28 -26.52
CA THR A 34 4.32 -14.51 -25.91
C THR A 34 4.95 -14.72 -24.54
N SER A 35 4.21 -15.32 -23.59
CA SER A 35 4.74 -15.72 -22.29
C SER A 35 5.97 -16.61 -22.46
N ILE A 36 7.11 -16.13 -21.97
CA ILE A 36 8.46 -16.59 -22.35
C ILE A 36 8.79 -18.03 -21.87
N GLU A 37 8.05 -18.60 -20.92
CA GLU A 37 8.46 -19.87 -20.31
C GLU A 37 7.48 -21.04 -20.45
N CYS A 38 6.24 -20.83 -20.89
CA CYS A 38 5.26 -21.93 -20.92
C CYS A 38 4.78 -22.35 -22.32
N GLY A 39 5.07 -21.61 -23.40
CA GLY A 39 4.72 -22.02 -24.78
C GLY A 39 3.21 -22.19 -25.08
N PHE A 40 2.35 -22.10 -24.07
CA PHE A 40 0.90 -22.21 -24.17
C PHE A 40 0.26 -20.84 -24.00
N GLU A 41 -0.66 -20.50 -24.92
CA GLU A 41 -1.56 -19.37 -24.74
C GLU A 41 -2.45 -19.63 -23.52
N ILE A 42 -2.26 -18.81 -22.49
CA ILE A 42 -3.02 -18.88 -21.25
C ILE A 42 -4.47 -18.47 -21.57
N LYS A 43 -5.34 -19.44 -21.88
CA LYS A 43 -6.80 -19.27 -21.87
C LYS A 43 -7.32 -19.26 -20.43
N MET A 44 -6.81 -18.35 -19.60
CA MET A 44 -7.40 -18.09 -18.29
C MET A 44 -8.43 -16.99 -18.44
N PHE A 45 -9.58 -17.15 -17.78
CA PHE A 45 -10.44 -16.02 -17.50
C PHE A 45 -9.61 -14.96 -16.78
N SER A 46 -9.62 -13.71 -17.26
CA SER A 46 -8.71 -12.64 -16.80
C SER A 46 -8.94 -12.20 -15.34
N ARG A 47 -9.80 -12.91 -14.61
CA ARG A 47 -10.21 -12.62 -13.23
C ARG A 47 -10.26 -13.95 -12.46
N PRO A 48 -9.12 -14.50 -12.02
CA PRO A 48 -9.18 -15.50 -10.98
C PRO A 48 -9.85 -14.89 -9.75
N PHE A 49 -10.67 -15.66 -9.04
CA PHE A 49 -11.16 -15.24 -7.73
C PHE A 49 -9.96 -15.00 -6.82
N MET A 50 -9.77 -13.76 -6.41
CA MET A 50 -8.76 -13.40 -5.42
C MET A 50 -9.12 -14.08 -4.10
N SER A 51 -8.13 -14.57 -3.36
CA SER A 51 -8.41 -15.24 -2.09
C SER A 51 -9.06 -14.24 -1.12
N ILE A 52 -10.10 -14.68 -0.40
CA ILE A 52 -10.81 -13.87 0.63
C ILE A 52 -9.81 -13.25 1.63
N ARG A 53 -8.67 -13.90 1.86
CA ARG A 53 -7.65 -13.49 2.82
C ARG A 53 -7.01 -12.15 2.44
N PHE A 54 -6.67 -11.95 1.18
CA PHE A 54 -6.11 -10.66 0.72
C PHE A 54 -7.13 -9.52 0.82
N PHE A 55 -8.40 -9.83 0.58
CA PHE A 55 -9.49 -8.86 0.79
C PHE A 55 -9.61 -8.46 2.26
N MET A 56 -9.57 -9.41 3.19
CA MET A 56 -9.60 -9.12 4.63
C MET A 56 -8.41 -8.28 5.08
N ILE A 57 -7.20 -8.57 4.60
CA ILE A 57 -6.00 -7.76 4.90
C ILE A 57 -6.16 -6.33 4.38
N SER A 58 -6.74 -6.15 3.17
CA SER A 58 -6.98 -4.82 2.61
C SER A 58 -8.00 -4.02 3.42
N LEU A 59 -9.07 -4.66 3.90
CA LEU A 59 -10.05 -4.02 4.76
C LEU A 59 -9.45 -3.60 6.10
N LEU A 60 -8.67 -4.49 6.72
CA LEU A 60 -7.97 -4.24 7.98
C LEU A 60 -6.99 -3.07 7.84
N PHE A 61 -6.26 -3.02 6.72
CA PHE A 61 -5.38 -1.88 6.40
C PHE A 61 -6.16 -0.57 6.32
N ILE A 62 -7.33 -0.55 5.64
CA ILE A 62 -8.16 0.66 5.53
C ILE A 62 -8.65 1.15 6.90
N ILE A 63 -9.10 0.23 7.76
CA ILE A 63 -9.58 0.57 9.10
C ILE A 63 -8.43 1.12 9.95
N PHE A 64 -7.28 0.44 9.95
CA PHE A 64 -6.11 0.89 10.71
C PHE A 64 -5.57 2.23 10.20
N ASP A 65 -5.59 2.47 8.88
CA ASP A 65 -5.14 3.74 8.29
C ASP A 65 -6.05 4.89 8.74
N LEU A 66 -7.37 4.68 8.79
CA LEU A 66 -8.33 5.65 9.35
C LEU A 66 -8.07 5.96 10.83
N GLU A 67 -7.79 4.94 11.65
CA GLU A 67 -7.46 5.13 13.06
C GLU A 67 -6.13 5.88 13.25
N SER A 68 -5.16 5.66 12.36
CA SER A 68 -3.86 6.35 12.38
C SER A 68 -3.98 7.86 12.10
N ILE A 69 -4.93 8.26 11.24
CA ILE A 69 -5.24 9.67 10.99
C ILE A 69 -5.77 10.34 12.26
N PHE A 70 -6.65 9.66 12.99
CA PHE A 70 -7.14 10.15 14.29
C PHE A 70 -6.01 10.27 15.32
N LEU A 71 -5.11 9.27 15.41
CA LEU A 71 -3.91 9.36 16.26
C LEU A 71 -3.08 10.59 15.91
N PHE A 72 -2.79 10.83 14.63
CA PHE A 72 -1.97 11.96 14.21
C PHE A 72 -2.61 13.31 14.55
N SER A 73 -3.90 13.47 14.25
CA SER A 73 -4.65 14.69 14.56
C SER A 73 -4.67 14.98 16.07
N SER A 74 -4.85 13.95 16.89
CA SER A 74 -4.84 14.05 18.34
C SER A 74 -3.47 14.45 18.92
N GLY A 75 -2.36 14.07 18.28
CA GLY A 75 -1.03 14.50 18.70
C GLY A 75 -0.87 16.02 18.67
N ASN A 76 -1.48 16.70 17.69
CA ASN A 76 -1.46 18.15 17.59
C ASN A 76 -2.31 18.83 18.67
N ILE A 77 -3.46 18.23 19.03
CA ILE A 77 -4.35 18.75 20.08
C ILE A 77 -3.71 18.61 21.46
N PHE A 78 -2.94 17.55 21.70
CA PHE A 78 -2.20 17.35 22.97
C PHE A 78 -1.29 18.54 23.30
N LEU A 79 -0.63 19.12 22.29
CA LEU A 79 0.25 20.28 22.46
C LEU A 79 -0.49 21.54 22.92
N ILE A 80 -1.78 21.66 22.59
CA ILE A 80 -2.60 22.85 22.83
C ILE A 80 -3.45 22.68 24.10
N GLN A 81 -3.97 21.48 24.34
CA GLN A 81 -4.86 21.16 25.46
C GLN A 81 -4.30 19.98 26.25
N ASN A 82 -3.38 20.26 27.18
CA ASN A 82 -2.91 19.26 28.13
C ASN A 82 -3.86 19.19 29.33
N SER A 83 -5.02 18.55 29.16
CA SER A 83 -5.95 18.27 30.25
C SER A 83 -5.88 16.80 30.67
N MET A 84 -6.07 16.52 31.97
CA MET A 84 -6.09 15.14 32.47
C MET A 84 -7.16 14.29 31.79
N HIS A 85 -8.32 14.87 31.47
CA HIS A 85 -9.38 14.18 30.73
C HIS A 85 -8.94 13.78 29.33
N TYR A 86 -8.27 14.67 28.61
CA TYR A 86 -7.74 14.38 27.29
C TYR A 86 -6.72 13.23 27.32
N ASN A 87 -5.82 13.23 28.29
CA ASN A 87 -4.80 12.19 28.44
C ASN A 87 -5.42 10.81 28.71
N ILE A 88 -6.48 10.75 29.52
CA ILE A 88 -7.22 9.51 29.78
C ILE A 88 -7.90 9.01 28.49
N MET A 89 -8.53 9.90 27.72
CA MET A 89 -9.17 9.52 26.45
C MET A 89 -8.15 9.01 25.43
N MET A 90 -6.96 9.62 25.37
CA MET A 90 -5.87 9.16 24.50
C MET A 90 -5.34 7.78 24.87
N ILE A 91 -5.18 7.50 26.17
CA ILE A 91 -4.76 6.18 26.65
C ILE A 91 -5.84 5.13 26.34
N LEU A 92 -7.11 5.45 26.55
CA LEU A 92 -8.23 4.56 26.19
C LEU A 92 -8.25 4.27 24.68
N PHE A 93 -8.03 5.28 23.85
CA PHE A 93 -7.96 5.13 22.41
C PHE A 93 -6.80 4.22 21.97
N LEU A 94 -5.60 4.40 22.54
CA LEU A 94 -4.46 3.51 22.29
C LEU A 94 -4.72 2.07 22.75
N LEU A 95 -5.41 1.88 23.88
CA LEU A 95 -5.82 0.56 24.35
C LEU A 95 -6.80 -0.12 23.40
N LEU A 96 -7.76 0.62 22.85
CA LEU A 96 -8.72 0.11 21.85
C LEU A 96 -7.99 -0.38 20.60
N LEU A 97 -7.04 0.42 20.07
CA LEU A 97 -6.17 0.04 18.95
C LEU A 97 -5.41 -1.27 19.21
N LEU A 98 -4.78 -1.39 20.38
CA LEU A 98 -4.08 -2.61 20.79
C LEU A 98 -5.02 -3.81 20.87
N LEU A 99 -6.23 -3.60 21.39
CA LEU A 99 -7.22 -4.67 21.55
C LEU A 99 -7.75 -5.17 20.20
N SER A 100 -8.00 -4.27 19.25
CA SER A 100 -8.41 -4.61 17.88
C SER A 100 -7.39 -5.53 17.21
N ILE A 101 -6.11 -5.15 17.24
CA ILE A 101 -5.01 -5.94 16.68
C ILE A 101 -4.90 -7.31 17.37
N PHE A 102 -5.07 -7.34 18.70
CA PHE A 102 -5.00 -8.60 19.44
C PHE A 102 -6.14 -9.55 19.09
N LEU A 103 -7.35 -9.04 18.88
CA LEU A 103 -8.51 -9.82 18.45
C LEU A 103 -8.30 -10.40 17.03
N GLU A 104 -7.78 -9.59 16.11
CA GLU A 104 -7.48 -10.03 14.74
C GLU A 104 -6.40 -11.12 14.72
N TRP A 105 -5.37 -10.97 15.55
CA TRP A 105 -4.32 -11.97 15.68
C TRP A 105 -4.86 -13.29 16.24
N LYS A 106 -5.70 -13.23 17.28
CA LYS A 106 -6.35 -14.42 17.86
C LYS A 106 -7.23 -15.15 16.83
N ASN A 107 -7.88 -14.42 15.93
CA ASN A 107 -8.75 -14.99 14.90
C ASN A 107 -7.98 -15.60 13.71
N LYS A 108 -6.64 -15.62 13.74
CA LYS A 108 -5.77 -16.22 12.70
C LYS A 108 -5.98 -15.65 11.30
N PHE A 109 -6.63 -14.48 11.16
CA PHE A 109 -6.77 -13.82 9.86
C PHE A 109 -5.42 -13.40 9.25
N LEU A 110 -4.40 -13.26 10.11
CA LEU A 110 -3.03 -12.89 9.74
C LEU A 110 -2.07 -14.07 9.59
N GLU A 111 -2.46 -15.31 9.94
CA GLU A 111 -1.59 -16.47 9.76
C GLU A 111 -1.48 -16.84 8.28
N TRP A 112 -0.25 -16.97 7.80
CA TRP A 112 0.04 -17.29 6.41
C TRP A 112 0.01 -18.79 6.11
N TYR A 113 -0.42 -19.62 7.08
CA TYR A 113 -0.66 -21.06 6.93
C TYR A 113 -1.89 -21.48 7.73
#